data_AF-A0A9D7ZEC3-F1
#
_entry.id   AF-A0A9D7ZEC3-F1
#
_cell.length_a   1.000
_cell.length_b   1.000
_cell.length_c   1.000
_cell.angle_alpha   90.00
_cell.angle_beta   90.00
_cell.angle_gamma   90.00
#
_symmetry.space_group_name_H-M   'P 1'
#
loop_
_entity.id
_entity.type
_entity.pdbx_description
1 polymer ?
#
loop_
_entity_poly.entity_id
_entity_poly.type
_entity_poly.pdbx_seq_one_letter_code
_entity_poly.pdbx_strand_id
1 'polypeptide(L)' 'MSDENEERERITVLAKDFTPAAMEFHRSHMAEKGFRMEGSIVQRRFQILEGMQEPQDLFEGEPFYAVTFVRDKD' A
#
# COMPACT_ATOMS: atom_id res chain seq x y z
N MET A 1 13.39 20.48 5.29
CA MET A 1 12.00 20.00 5.38
C MET A 1 12.10 18.50 5.51
N SER A 2 11.48 17.98 6.55
CA SER A 2 11.93 16.86 7.40
C SER A 2 12.05 15.50 6.70
N ASP A 3 13.14 14.79 6.96
CA ASP A 3 13.36 13.36 6.69
C ASP A 3 12.47 12.43 7.55
N GLU A 4 11.26 12.87 7.93
CA GLU A 4 10.27 12.10 8.70
C GLU A 4 9.77 10.85 7.97
N ASN A 5 10.08 10.72 6.67
CA ASN A 5 9.72 9.56 5.87
C ASN A 5 10.68 8.38 6.01
N GLU A 6 11.95 8.59 6.36
CA GLU A 6 12.97 7.53 6.38
C GLU A 6 12.90 6.65 7.65
N GLU A 7 12.38 7.22 8.74
CA GLU A 7 12.20 6.55 10.02
C GLU A 7 10.95 5.65 10.07
N ARG A 8 10.06 5.69 9.07
CA ARG A 8 8.84 4.88 9.05
C ARG A 8 8.93 3.72 8.07
N GLU A 9 8.70 2.51 8.55
CA GLU A 9 8.49 1.34 7.71
C GLU A 9 7.09 1.40 7.08
N ARG A 10 6.99 1.12 5.78
CA ARG A 10 5.73 1.12 5.04
C ARG A 10 5.54 -0.15 4.24
N ILE A 11 4.34 -0.70 4.29
CA ILE A 11 3.93 -1.86 3.47
C ILE A 11 2.61 -1.50 2.78
N THR A 12 2.57 -1.62 1.46
CA THR A 12 1.34 -1.49 0.68
C THR A 12 0.88 -2.86 0.24
N VAL A 13 -0.33 -3.25 0.61
CA VAL A 13 -0.98 -4.48 0.16
C VAL A 13 -1.88 -4.16 -1.02
N LEU A 14 -1.72 -4.92 -2.10
CA LEU A 14 -2.56 -4.85 -3.30
C LEU A 14 -3.48 -6.07 -3.35
N ALA A 15 -4.77 -5.86 -3.57
CA ALA A 15 -5.73 -6.94 -3.73
C ALA A 15 -6.75 -6.64 -4.83
N LYS A 16 -7.21 -7.70 -5.50
CA LYS A 16 -8.26 -7.62 -6.52
C LYS A 16 -9.64 -7.36 -5.90
N ASP A 17 -9.92 -8.03 -4.78
CA ASP A 17 -11.18 -7.92 -4.05
C ASP A 17 -10.93 -7.48 -2.61
N PHE A 18 -11.70 -6.50 -2.15
CA PHE A 18 -11.63 -6.00 -0.78
C PHE A 18 -13.02 -6.06 -0.14
N THR A 19 -13.30 -7.18 0.52
CA THR A 19 -14.50 -7.28 1.38
C THR A 19 -14.21 -6.71 2.77
N PRO A 20 -15.22 -6.22 3.51
CA PRO A 20 -15.02 -5.72 4.87
C PRO A 20 -14.36 -6.73 5.82
N ALA A 21 -14.68 -8.02 5.68
CA ALA A 21 -14.12 -9.09 6.53
C ALA A 21 -12.65 -9.38 6.24
N ALA A 22 -12.26 -9.45 4.96
CA ALA A 22 -10.86 -9.57 4.57
C ALA A 22 -10.06 -8.37 5.09
N MET A 23 -10.70 -7.19 5.15
CA MET A 23 -10.08 -5.99 5.67
C MET A 23 -9.82 -5.93 7.14
N GLU A 24 -10.78 -6.40 7.93
CA GLU A 24 -10.55 -6.49 9.36
C GLU A 24 -9.44 -7.50 9.67
N PHE A 25 -9.36 -8.61 8.93
CA PHE A 25 -8.28 -9.59 9.07
C PHE A 25 -6.91 -8.99 8.77
N HIS A 26 -6.75 -8.31 7.62
CA HIS A 26 -5.48 -7.67 7.26
C HIS A 26 -5.11 -6.58 8.27
N ARG A 27 -6.08 -5.78 8.72
CA ARG A 27 -5.85 -4.72 9.71
C ARG A 27 -5.42 -5.31 11.06
N SER A 28 -6.11 -6.35 11.55
CA SER A 28 -5.79 -7.00 12.83
C SER A 28 -4.39 -7.59 12.81
N HIS A 29 -4.05 -8.34 11.75
CA HIS A 29 -2.72 -8.96 11.59
C HIS A 29 -1.59 -7.93 11.46
N MET A 30 -1.85 -6.81 10.80
CA MET A 30 -0.87 -5.71 10.69
C MET A 30 -0.74 -4.92 12.00
N ALA A 31 -1.85 -4.70 12.71
CA ALA A 31 -1.86 -4.07 14.02
C ALA A 31 -1.07 -4.88 15.07
N GLU A 32 -1.19 -6.21 15.06
CA GLU A 32 -0.38 -7.10 15.91
C GLU A 32 1.12 -6.96 15.67
N LYS A 33 1.53 -6.53 14.47
CA LYS A 33 2.93 -6.25 14.09
C LYS A 33 3.37 -4.81 14.36
N GLY A 34 2.50 -4.00 14.96
CA GLY A 34 2.75 -2.59 15.27
C GLY A 34 2.49 -1.64 14.09
N PHE A 35 1.91 -2.13 12.99
CA PHE A 35 1.55 -1.26 11.87
C PHE A 35 0.15 -0.66 12.05
N ARG A 36 0.00 0.58 11.61
CA ARG A 36 -1.29 1.27 11.50
C ARG A 36 -1.61 1.60 10.05
N MET A 37 -2.89 1.60 9.68
CA MET A 37 -3.31 1.98 8.34
C MET A 37 -3.02 3.47 8.08
N GLU A 38 -2.46 3.77 6.91
CA GLU A 38 -2.19 5.13 6.43
C GLU A 38 -3.15 5.45 5.28
N GLY A 39 -4.02 6.44 5.50
CA GLY A 39 -4.97 6.92 4.50
C GLY A 39 -6.17 6.00 4.27
N SER A 40 -6.81 6.20 3.11
CA SER A 40 -8.01 5.47 2.69
C SER A 40 -7.66 4.36 1.72
N ILE A 41 -8.45 3.28 1.76
CA ILE A 41 -8.40 2.22 0.76
C ILE A 41 -8.96 2.78 -0.54
N VAL A 42 -8.16 2.70 -1.61
CA VAL A 42 -8.55 3.23 -2.91
C VAL A 42 -8.17 2.26 -4.01
N GLN A 43 -9.04 2.19 -5.02
CA GLN A 43 -8.78 1.41 -6.22
C GLN A 43 -7.94 2.25 -7.20
N ARG A 44 -6.82 1.70 -7.67
CA ARG A 44 -5.88 2.39 -8.56
C ARG A 44 -5.33 1.44 -9.63
N ARG A 45 -5.00 1.99 -10.79
CA ARG A 45 -4.11 1.33 -11.76
C ARG A 45 -2.67 1.72 -11.41
N PHE A 46 -1.76 0.78 -11.57
CA PHE A 46 -0.35 0.96 -11.21
C PHE A 46 0.49 0.99 -12.47
N GLN A 47 1.47 1.87 -12.49
CA GLN A 47 2.43 1.99 -13.59
C GLN A 47 3.83 2.01 -13.02
N ILE A 48 4.78 1.47 -13.78
CA ILE A 48 6.20 1.56 -13.50
C ILE A 48 6.88 2.42 -14.55
N LEU A 49 7.80 3.26 -14.11
CA LEU A 49 8.64 4.08 -14.99
C LEU A 49 10.09 3.63 -14.81
N GLU A 50 10.70 3.09 -15.87
CA GLU A 50 12.10 2.66 -15.88
C GLU A 50 12.92 3.52 -16.85
N GLY A 51 13.84 4.33 -16.31
CA GLY A 51 14.70 5.20 -17.11
C GLY A 51 13.94 6.30 -17.85
N MET A 52 14.18 6.43 -19.16
CA MET A 52 13.53 7.43 -20.02
C MET A 52 12.42 6.84 -20.91
N GLN A 53 11.91 5.66 -20.57
CA GLN A 53 10.80 5.03 -21.29
C GLN A 53 9.45 5.63 -20.87
N GLU A 54 8.39 5.38 -21.65
CA GLU A 54 7.03 5.73 -21.22
C GLU A 54 6.59 4.86 -20.01
N PRO A 55 5.73 5.36 -19.11
CA PRO A 55 5.18 4.55 -18.03
C PRO A 55 4.50 3.30 -18.56
N GLN A 56 4.86 2.14 -18.02
CA GLN A 56 4.26 0.86 -18.40
C GLN A 56 3.25 0.43 -17.34
N ASP A 57 2.09 -0.04 -17.79
CA ASP A 57 1.07 -0.57 -16.90
C ASP A 57 1.58 -1.82 -16.17
N LEU A 58 1.48 -1.81 -14.84
CA LEU A 58 1.62 -3.00 -14.03
C LEU A 58 0.28 -3.75 -13.99
N PHE A 59 0.35 -5.06 -13.81
CA PHE A 59 -0.81 -5.94 -13.70
C PHE A 59 -1.78 -5.82 -14.89
N GLU A 60 -1.24 -5.68 -16.11
CA GLU A 60 -2.02 -5.57 -17.35
C GLU A 60 -3.00 -4.37 -17.37
N GLY A 61 -2.74 -3.36 -16.54
CA GLY A 61 -3.61 -2.20 -16.39
C GLY A 61 -4.88 -2.49 -15.58
N GLU A 62 -5.00 -3.65 -14.93
CA GLU A 62 -6.09 -3.94 -14.03
C GLU A 62 -6.01 -3.07 -12.77
N PRO A 63 -7.14 -2.54 -12.30
CA PRO A 63 -7.17 -1.75 -11.07
C PRO A 63 -7.18 -2.66 -9.82
N PHE A 64 -6.34 -2.34 -8.84
CA PHE A 64 -6.28 -3.04 -7.54
C PHE A 64 -6.67 -2.09 -6.41
N TYR A 65 -7.24 -2.64 -5.34
CA TYR A 65 -7.33 -1.94 -4.06
C TYR A 65 -5.95 -1.88 -3.42
N ALA A 66 -5.50 -0.66 -3.10
CA ALA A 66 -4.30 -0.43 -2.31
C ALA A 66 -4.67 0.00 -0.90
N VAL A 67 -4.02 -0.63 0.08
CA VAL A 67 -3.98 -0.18 1.46
C VAL A 67 -2.53 -0.07 1.89
N THR A 68 -2.17 1.05 2.50
CA THR A 68 -0.83 1.25 3.04
C THR A 68 -0.87 1.17 4.55
N PHE A 69 0.11 0.48 5.11
CA PHE A 69 0.32 0.32 6.54
C PHE A 69 1.68 0.88 6.90
N VAL A 70 1.77 1.63 7.98
CA VAL A 70 3.00 2.27 8.44
C VAL A 70 3.30 1.91 9.88
N ARG A 71 4.59 1.82 10.21
CA ARG A 71 5.09 1.60 11.57
C ARG A 71 6.30 2.51 11.78
N ASP A 72 6.37 3.16 12.93
CA ASP A 72 7.56 3.92 13.31
C ASP A 72 8.70 2.93 13.60
N LYS A 73 9.91 3.17 13.07
CA LYS A 73 11.09 2.43 13.50
C LYS A 73 11.50 2.93 14.88
N ASP A 74 11.81 2.00 15.77
CA ASP A 74 12.35 2.29 17.11
C ASP A 74 13.73 2.98 17.04
#